data_AF-A0A183PFQ4-F1
#
_entry.id   AF-A0A183PFQ4-F1
#
_cell.length_a   1.000
_cell.length_b   1.000
_cell.length_c   1.000
_cell.angle_alpha   90.00
_cell.angle_beta   90.00
_cell.angle_gamma   90.00
#
_symmetry.space_group_name_H-M   'P 1'
#
loop_
_entity.id
_entity.type
_entity.pdbx_description
1 polymer ?
#
loop_
_entity_poly.entity_id
_entity_poly.type
_entity_poly.pdbx_seq_one_letter_code
_entity_poly.pdbx_strand_id
1 'polypeptide(L)'
;MARVLRFITVRQFHQTAGFQVGGLFRARRRLPPSNNEWGPLTDLPDYIVIGKANPHFTSQGQRRRAIQQYKVSNKIIQLVGEMKETQEKHARNMEMKESDTKILKQQCLREKGNRSA
;
A
#
# COMPACT_ATOMS: atom_id res chain seq x y z
N MET A 1 -37.18 44.29 11.70
CA MET A 1 -38.00 43.09 11.96
C MET A 1 -38.62 42.70 10.61
N ALA A 2 -38.33 41.61 9.91
CA ALA A 2 -37.75 40.30 10.24
C ALA A 2 -36.95 39.76 9.03
N ARG A 3 -35.87 39.01 9.27
CA ARG A 3 -35.18 38.25 8.22
C ARG A 3 -35.90 36.91 8.05
N VAL A 4 -36.52 36.71 6.89
CA VAL A 4 -37.07 35.40 6.51
C VAL A 4 -35.90 34.47 6.21
N LEU A 5 -35.58 33.59 7.15
CA LEU A 5 -34.61 32.51 6.94
C LEU A 5 -35.28 31.45 6.06
N ARG A 6 -34.96 31.46 4.75
CA ARG A 6 -35.28 30.35 3.86
C ARG A 6 -34.36 29.19 4.22
N PHE A 7 -34.89 28.23 4.98
CA PHE A 7 -34.26 26.91 5.11
C PHE A 7 -34.34 26.21 3.76
N ILE A 8 -33.23 26.22 3.02
CA ILE A 8 -33.04 25.35 1.88
C ILE A 8 -32.87 23.94 2.46
N THR A 9 -33.94 23.16 2.47
CA THR A 9 -33.85 21.72 2.74
C THR A 9 -33.10 21.08 1.58
N VAL A 10 -31.77 20.99 1.70
CA VAL A 10 -30.94 20.19 0.79
C VAL A 10 -31.37 18.75 1.00
N ARG A 11 -32.08 18.17 0.02
CA ARG A 11 -32.32 16.72 -0.01
C ARG A 11 -30.95 16.04 -0.01
N GLN A 12 -30.57 15.45 1.11
CA GLN A 12 -29.40 14.59 1.18
C GLN A 12 -29.71 13.34 0.34
N PHE A 13 -29.22 13.31 -0.90
CA PHE A 13 -29.18 12.07 -1.65
C PHE A 13 -28.20 11.14 -0.93
N HIS A 14 -28.71 10.15 -0.21
CA HIS A 14 -27.90 9.06 0.29
C HIS A 14 -27.29 8.32 -0.90
N GLN A 15 -26.05 8.65 -1.25
CA GLN A 15 -25.18 7.78 -2.02
C GLN A 15 -24.79 6.60 -1.12
N THR A 16 -25.70 5.67 -0.90
CA THR A 16 -25.25 4.34 -0.54
C THR A 16 -24.49 3.84 -1.76
N ALA A 17 -23.17 3.70 -1.62
CA ALA A 17 -22.37 3.01 -2.62
C ALA A 17 -23.02 1.64 -2.80
N GLY A 18 -23.77 1.47 -3.89
CA GLY A 18 -24.49 0.23 -4.16
C GLY A 18 -23.45 -0.87 -4.20
N PHE A 19 -23.42 -1.72 -3.17
CA PHE A 19 -22.69 -2.96 -3.26
C PHE A 19 -23.18 -3.66 -4.52
N GLN A 20 -22.27 -3.93 -5.46
CA GLN A 20 -22.65 -4.71 -6.63
C GLN A 20 -23.33 -5.99 -6.15
N VAL A 21 -24.46 -6.32 -6.75
CA VAL A 21 -25.21 -7.53 -6.38
C VAL A 21 -24.26 -8.71 -6.47
N GLY A 22 -24.07 -9.43 -5.37
CA GLY A 22 -23.13 -10.55 -5.28
C GLY A 22 -21.65 -10.19 -5.01
N GLY A 23 -21.30 -8.91 -4.82
CA GLY A 23 -19.92 -8.48 -4.57
C GLY A 23 -19.29 -9.10 -3.31
N LEU A 24 -20.05 -9.19 -2.21
CA LEU A 24 -19.60 -9.86 -0.99
C LEU A 24 -19.33 -11.36 -1.22
N PHE A 25 -20.17 -12.01 -2.02
CA PHE A 25 -20.00 -13.42 -2.38
C PHE A 25 -18.75 -13.64 -3.24
N ARG A 26 -18.46 -12.72 -4.17
CA ARG A 26 -17.22 -12.75 -4.97
C ARG A 26 -15.98 -12.49 -4.10
N ALA A 27 -16.02 -11.46 -3.25
CA ALA A 27 -14.92 -11.13 -2.35
C ALA A 27 -14.57 -12.29 -1.41
N ARG A 28 -15.57 -12.99 -0.85
CA ARG A 28 -15.38 -14.21 -0.05
C ARG A 28 -14.64 -15.33 -0.80
N ARG A 29 -14.74 -15.34 -2.12
CA ARG A 29 -14.06 -16.30 -3.01
C ARG A 29 -12.76 -15.77 -3.60
N ARG A 30 -12.23 -14.67 -3.06
CA ARG A 30 -11.00 -14.00 -3.56
C ARG A 30 -11.12 -13.54 -5.01
N LEU A 31 -12.33 -13.19 -5.44
CA LEU A 31 -12.63 -12.53 -6.70
C LEU A 31 -12.85 -11.04 -6.45
N PRO A 32 -12.73 -10.16 -7.47
CA PRO A 32 -13.00 -8.75 -7.24
C PRO A 32 -14.45 -8.53 -6.80
N PRO A 33 -14.77 -7.48 -6.05
CA PRO A 33 -16.16 -7.11 -5.78
C PRO A 33 -16.90 -6.78 -7.07
N SER A 34 -16.25 -6.05 -8.00
CA SER A 34 -16.78 -5.77 -9.33
C SER A 34 -16.35 -6.79 -10.38
N ASN A 35 -17.23 -7.12 -11.33
CA ASN A 35 -16.84 -7.99 -12.45
C ASN A 35 -15.84 -7.33 -13.41
N ASN A 36 -15.78 -5.99 -13.41
CA ASN A 36 -14.99 -5.21 -14.38
C ASN A 36 -13.67 -4.66 -13.80
N GLU A 37 -13.29 -5.05 -12.59
CA GLU A 37 -12.04 -4.58 -11.97
C GLU A 37 -10.80 -5.28 -12.55
N TRP A 38 -10.77 -6.61 -12.44
CA TRP A 38 -9.69 -7.47 -12.92
C TRP A 38 -10.20 -8.89 -13.14
N GLY A 39 -9.47 -9.69 -13.93
CA GLY A 39 -9.82 -11.06 -14.24
C GLY A 39 -10.00 -11.32 -15.74
N PRO A 40 -10.34 -12.56 -16.12
CA PRO A 40 -10.31 -13.00 -17.51
C PRO A 40 -11.25 -12.21 -18.40
N LEU A 41 -12.39 -11.74 -17.87
CA LEU A 41 -13.34 -10.93 -18.62
C LEU A 41 -12.75 -9.59 -19.09
N THR A 42 -11.86 -8.98 -18.30
CA THR A 42 -11.30 -7.65 -18.61
C THR A 42 -9.88 -7.69 -19.12
N ASP A 43 -9.13 -8.73 -18.78
CA ASP A 43 -7.69 -8.79 -19.01
C ASP A 43 -7.36 -9.59 -20.28
N LEU A 44 -8.25 -10.47 -20.73
CA LEU A 44 -8.13 -11.15 -22.02
C LEU A 44 -8.53 -10.24 -23.18
N PRO A 45 -8.00 -10.49 -24.39
CA PRO A 45 -8.38 -9.74 -25.58
C PRO A 45 -9.85 -10.01 -25.95
N ASP A 46 -10.58 -8.94 -26.30
CA ASP A 46 -11.99 -9.04 -26.70
C ASP A 46 -12.17 -9.79 -28.03
N TYR A 47 -11.16 -9.73 -28.91
CA TYR A 47 -11.14 -10.41 -30.19
C TYR A 47 -9.71 -10.83 -30.57
N ILE A 48 -9.62 -11.82 -31.45
CA ILE A 48 -8.38 -12.29 -32.05
C ILE A 48 -8.52 -12.22 -33.57
N VAL A 49 -7.44 -11.84 -34.26
CA VAL A 49 -7.40 -11.82 -35.73
C VAL A 49 -6.95 -13.19 -36.21
N ILE A 50 -7.78 -13.86 -37.00
CA ILE A 50 -7.47 -15.19 -37.56
C ILE A 50 -6.16 -15.11 -38.35
N GLY A 51 -5.26 -16.07 -38.11
CA GLY A 51 -3.95 -16.14 -38.77
C GLY A 51 -2.90 -15.18 -38.21
N LYS A 52 -3.19 -14.46 -37.11
CA LYS A 52 -2.21 -13.66 -36.36
C LYS A 52 -2.05 -14.18 -34.94
N ALA A 53 -0.90 -13.89 -34.35
CA ALA A 53 -0.68 -14.14 -32.93
C ALA A 53 -1.65 -13.32 -32.06
N ASN A 54 -1.99 -13.84 -30.89
CA ASN A 54 -2.88 -13.14 -29.96
C ASN A 54 -2.29 -11.78 -29.58
N PRO A 55 -3.07 -10.69 -29.69
CA PRO A 55 -2.60 -9.37 -29.31
C PRO A 55 -2.39 -9.31 -27.80
N HIS A 56 -1.30 -8.67 -27.37
CA HIS A 56 -1.01 -8.50 -25.95
C HIS A 56 -2.02 -7.54 -25.27
N PHE A 57 -2.53 -6.55 -26.01
CA PHE A 57 -3.60 -5.65 -25.56
C PHE A 57 -4.55 -5.39 -26.73
N THR A 58 -5.86 -5.52 -26.50
CA THR A 58 -6.89 -5.08 -27.46
C THR A 58 -7.34 -3.65 -27.23
N SER A 59 -7.26 -3.16 -25.99
CA SER A 59 -7.72 -1.82 -25.62
C SER A 59 -6.65 -0.96 -24.94
N GLN A 60 -6.79 0.36 -25.07
CA GLN A 60 -5.95 1.32 -24.34
C GLN A 60 -6.13 1.21 -22.82
N GLY A 61 -7.32 0.78 -22.37
CA GLY A 61 -7.62 0.54 -20.96
C GLY A 61 -6.79 -0.59 -20.36
N GLN A 62 -6.67 -1.72 -21.08
CA GLN A 62 -5.80 -2.83 -20.69
C GLN A 62 -4.33 -2.38 -20.60
N ARG A 63 -3.85 -1.66 -21.61
CA ARG A 63 -2.47 -1.12 -21.60
C ARG A 63 -2.21 -0.19 -20.41
N ARG A 64 -3.14 0.72 -20.11
CA ARG A 64 -3.03 1.64 -18.96
C ARG A 64 -2.98 0.89 -17.64
N ARG A 65 -3.85 -0.12 -17.46
CA ARG A 65 -3.85 -0.97 -16.26
C ARG A 65 -2.52 -1.72 -16.12
N ALA A 66 -1.99 -2.32 -17.19
CA ALA A 66 -0.70 -3.01 -17.15
C ALA A 66 0.45 -2.08 -16.72
N ILE A 67 0.50 -0.86 -17.27
CA ILE A 67 1.52 0.15 -16.89
C ILE A 67 1.36 0.57 -15.43
N GLN A 68 0.12 0.75 -14.95
CA GLN A 68 -0.13 1.09 -13.54
C GLN A 68 0.32 -0.03 -12.61
N GLN A 69 0.01 -1.29 -12.94
CA GLN A 69 0.46 -2.44 -12.15
C GLN A 69 1.98 -2.53 -12.10
N TYR A 70 2.66 -2.31 -13.23
CA TYR A 70 4.12 -2.24 -13.27
C TYR A 70 4.68 -1.17 -12.34
N LYS A 71 4.11 0.04 -12.35
CA LYS A 71 4.52 1.14 -11.46
C LYS A 71 4.33 0.79 -9.98
N VAL A 72 3.19 0.19 -9.64
CA VAL A 72 2.89 -0.23 -8.26
C VAL A 72 3.88 -1.30 -7.81
N SER A 73 4.11 -2.34 -8.61
CA SER A 73 5.07 -3.41 -8.31
C SER A 73 6.48 -2.88 -8.08
N ASN A 74 6.96 -1.97 -8.94
CA ASN A 74 8.28 -1.35 -8.76
C ASN A 74 8.36 -0.54 -7.46
N LYS A 75 7.28 0.17 -7.10
CA LYS A 75 7.26 0.93 -5.85
C LYS A 75 7.27 0.02 -4.63
N ILE A 76 6.56 -1.10 -4.67
CA ILE A 76 6.58 -2.12 -3.60
C ILE A 76 8.01 -2.65 -3.41
N ILE A 77 8.69 -3.03 -4.50
CA ILE A 77 10.07 -3.54 -4.45
C ILE A 77 11.01 -2.49 -3.85
N GLN A 78 10.90 -1.24 -4.30
CA GLN A 78 11.69 -0.13 -3.77
C GLN A 78 11.49 0.03 -2.26
N LEU A 79 10.25 0.13 -1.79
CA LEU A 79 9.93 0.35 -0.37
C LEU A 79 10.41 -0.81 0.51
N VAL A 80 10.29 -2.05 0.04
CA VAL A 80 10.81 -3.22 0.75
C VAL A 80 12.34 -3.18 0.84
N GLY A 81 13.01 -2.74 -0.22
CA GLY A 81 14.47 -2.53 -0.22
C GLY A 81 14.91 -1.48 0.81
N GLU A 82 14.26 -0.31 0.79
CA GLU A 82 14.53 0.79 1.74
C GLU A 82 14.29 0.34 3.19
N MET A 83 13.22 -0.42 3.45
CA MET A 83 12.91 -0.94 4.78
C MET A 83 14.00 -1.92 5.28
N LYS A 84 14.50 -2.81 4.42
CA LYS A 84 15.60 -3.72 4.79
C LYS A 84 16.88 -2.96 5.10
N GLU A 85 17.25 -2.01 4.25
CA GLU A 85 18.47 -1.21 4.44
C GLU A 85 18.42 -0.41 5.74
N THR A 86 17.27 0.19 6.06
CA THR A 86 17.09 0.94 7.31
C THR A 86 17.15 0.03 8.54
N GLN A 87 16.59 -1.18 8.47
CA GLN A 87 16.70 -2.18 9.54
C GLN A 87 18.16 -2.59 9.78
N GLU A 88 18.93 -2.88 8.73
CA GLU A 88 20.34 -3.24 8.83
C GLU A 88 21.20 -2.09 9.38
N LYS A 89 20.94 -0.86 8.94
CA LYS A 89 21.59 0.34 9.48
C LYS A 89 21.27 0.53 10.97
N HIS A 90 20.02 0.32 11.36
CA HIS A 90 19.61 0.44 12.76
C HIS A 90 20.30 -0.59 13.63
N ALA A 91 20.36 -1.87 13.21
CA ALA A 91 21.06 -2.92 13.93
C ALA A 91 22.55 -2.59 14.14
N ARG A 92 23.25 -2.19 13.06
CA ARG A 92 24.67 -1.76 13.15
C ARG A 92 24.86 -0.57 14.09
N ASN A 93 23.98 0.41 14.04
CA ASN A 93 24.06 1.57 14.92
C ASN A 93 23.84 1.21 16.39
N MET A 94 22.98 0.24 16.69
CA MET A 94 22.79 -0.26 18.05
C MET A 94 24.04 -0.99 18.56
N GLU A 95 24.62 -1.87 17.74
CA GLU A 95 25.87 -2.57 18.07
C GLU A 95 27.01 -1.59 18.35
N MET A 96 27.18 -0.56 17.51
CA MET A 96 28.20 0.49 17.71
C MET A 96 27.94 1.29 19.00
N LYS A 97 26.70 1.66 19.29
CA LYS A 97 26.36 2.34 20.56
C LYS A 97 26.67 1.46 21.77
N GLU A 98 26.42 0.16 21.69
CA GLU A 98 26.78 -0.78 22.75
C GLU A 98 28.29 -0.92 22.93
N SER A 99 29.07 -0.97 21.85
CA SER A 99 30.54 -0.97 21.96
C SER A 99 31.06 0.34 22.54
N ASP A 100 30.55 1.48 22.09
CA ASP A 100 30.99 2.80 22.55
C ASP A 100 30.68 3.00 24.03
N THR A 101 29.49 2.59 24.48
CA THR A 101 29.13 2.65 25.90
C THR A 101 29.98 1.72 26.76
N LYS A 102 30.36 0.54 26.26
CA LYS A 102 31.31 -0.37 26.95
C LYS A 102 32.70 0.27 27.06
N ILE A 103 33.20 0.84 25.96
CA ILE A 103 34.50 1.54 25.93
C ILE A 103 34.50 2.72 26.89
N LEU A 104 33.46 3.57 26.86
CA LEU A 104 33.32 4.72 27.73
C LEU A 104 33.32 4.30 29.21
N LYS A 105 32.55 3.26 29.57
CA LYS A 105 32.52 2.72 30.94
C LYS A 105 33.88 2.19 31.39
N GLN A 106 34.66 1.58 30.50
CA GLN A 106 36.02 1.11 30.80
C GLN A 106 37.00 2.26 30.99
N GLN A 107 36.83 3.37 30.25
CA GLN A 107 37.66 4.56 30.35
C GLN A 107 37.33 5.43 31.57
N CYS A 108 36.11 5.35 32.10
CA CYS A 108 35.74 6.08 33.31
C CYS A 108 36.60 5.66 34.52
N LEU A 109 36.98 6.65 35.34
CA LEU A 109 37.63 6.37 36.61
C LEU A 109 36.72 5.51 37.50
N ARG A 110 37.33 4.67 38.34
CA ARG A 110 36.60 3.92 39.37
C ARG A 110 35.87 4.89 40.30
N GLU A 111 34.66 4.53 40.68
CA GLU A 111 33.88 5.26 41.67
C GLU A 111 34.68 5.40 42.98
N LYS A 112 34.63 6.58 43.61
CA LYS A 112 35.24 6.83 44.92
C LYS A 112 34.19 6.64 46.03
N GLY A 113 34.60 6.05 47.15
CA GLY A 113 33.77 5.81 48.34
C GLY A 113 33.60 4.31 48.67
N ASN A 114 33.39 3.98 49.94
CA ASN A 114 33.13 2.61 50.37
C ASN A 114 31.70 2.22 49.98
N ARG A 115 31.53 1.18 49.15
CA ARG A 115 30.23 0.54 48.92
C ARG A 115 29.84 -0.27 50.17
N SER A 116 29.33 0.41 51.19
CA SER A 116 28.73 -0.21 52.36
C SER A 116 27.71 0.74 52.99
N ALA A 117 26.44 0.52 52.68
CA ALA A 117 25.26 0.69 53.53
C ALA A 117 24.16 -0.21 52.96
#